data_AF-A0A7K1NJF6-F1
#
_entry.id   AF-A0A7K1NJF6-F1
#
_cell.length_a   1.000
_cell.length_b   1.000
_cell.length_c   1.000
_cell.angle_alpha   90.00
_cell.angle_beta   90.00
_cell.angle_gamma   90.00
#
_symmetry.space_group_name_H-M   'P 1'
#
loop_
_entity.id
_entity.type
_entity.pdbx_description
1 polymer ?
#
loop_
_entity_poly.entity_id
_entity_poly.type
_entity_poly.pdbx_seq_one_letter_code
_entity_poly.pdbx_strand_id
1 'polypeptide(L)'
;MNDFLSDRAIASSSWQGFERLVARLLTAEGFKYPTVVGTSGDGGADVLAVKAGKRWLFQVKRWSSPVGSEVIDRTVAAAKSYDADVPVIVSKSGFTSDLHNQRRKLAAEGINIQLWDRAALARRVQRLPENALVVREPEKFRLREYQAEAVSRIINTWVNDSSSSALVVLATGLGKTVVAAESIRRLTALRGDLRVLVLAHTNDLIYQLERSFWPFFAKGQSTVVVNGVERPRWADLSHFSAVFASRDTLSIAAASGVSLPNFDIVVVDECHHLGAETYEKLLDSLDVGAPHGPFLLGLTATPWRPDGSALDVRFDAPVVSIDLVRGLRSDFLANVDYRMFTDNVDWSALKALKGDRFTPRAINRTLFINQWDDAVVERTREAWEDLGELRRGIVFCGTVEHAEKIAMRINALGFTNAVPIFSRSSSGDIMGPIERNRLLWDFSSGKIGILCAVDVLNEGVDVPDVNLVVFQRVTHSRRIFVQQLGRGLRLAPGKERVVVLDFVSDVRRFAAGLDLQRALDEGGPRPGSPVRLNLPSRISFLRANEPDMDGASFLREWLGDIKEIEDVGEDVSVLRFPPVENLPTS
;
A
#
# COMPACT_ATOMS: atom_id res chain seq x y z
N MET A 1 22.55 -12.31 23.62
CA MET A 1 21.67 -11.13 23.50
C MET A 1 20.40 -11.58 22.84
N ASN A 2 19.24 -11.17 23.36
CA ASN A 2 17.94 -11.51 22.80
C ASN A 2 17.58 -10.47 21.73
N ASP A 3 18.33 -10.43 20.63
CA ASP A 3 18.09 -9.49 19.53
C ASP A 3 17.34 -10.17 18.36
N PHE A 4 16.78 -9.36 17.46
CA PHE A 4 15.98 -9.84 16.33
C PHE A 4 16.77 -10.70 15.33
N LEU A 5 18.11 -10.71 15.39
CA LEU A 5 18.99 -11.51 14.53
C LEU A 5 19.81 -12.54 15.33
N SER A 6 19.33 -12.89 16.53
CA SER A 6 19.94 -13.92 17.37
C SER A 6 19.98 -15.29 16.69
N ASP A 7 20.86 -16.18 17.17
CA ASP A 7 20.95 -17.57 16.69
C ASP A 7 19.58 -18.26 16.70
N ARG A 8 18.79 -17.99 17.74
CA ARG A 8 17.43 -18.49 17.87
C ARG A 8 16.54 -17.98 16.74
N ALA A 9 16.50 -16.67 16.51
CA ALA A 9 15.68 -16.06 15.47
C ALA A 9 16.00 -16.63 14.08
N ILE A 10 17.30 -16.76 13.75
CA ILE A 10 17.78 -17.36 12.50
C ILE A 10 17.43 -18.86 12.41
N ALA A 11 17.49 -19.58 13.52
CA ALA A 11 17.14 -21.00 13.58
C ALA A 11 15.63 -21.24 13.42
N SER A 12 14.78 -20.37 13.97
CA SER A 12 13.33 -20.44 13.86
C SER A 12 12.77 -19.87 12.55
N SER A 13 13.54 -19.05 11.84
CA SER A 13 13.07 -18.44 10.59
C SER A 13 12.96 -19.46 9.45
N SER A 14 12.06 -19.23 8.50
CA SER A 14 12.15 -19.81 7.16
C SER A 14 13.34 -19.20 6.40
N TRP A 15 13.56 -19.60 5.14
CA TRP A 15 14.54 -18.91 4.30
C TRP A 15 14.09 -17.48 3.95
N GLN A 16 12.80 -17.26 3.65
CA GLN A 16 12.20 -15.94 3.46
C GLN A 16 12.26 -15.08 4.74
N GLY A 17 12.06 -15.71 5.89
CA GLY A 17 12.18 -15.06 7.19
C GLY A 17 13.61 -14.56 7.42
N PHE A 18 14.63 -15.30 6.98
CA PHE A 18 16.01 -14.86 7.08
C PHE A 18 16.30 -13.66 6.16
N GLU A 19 15.72 -13.63 4.96
CA GLU A 19 15.78 -12.45 4.07
C GLU A 19 15.14 -11.21 4.71
N ARG A 20 13.97 -11.37 5.35
CA ARG A 20 13.32 -10.29 6.09
C ARG A 20 14.14 -9.80 7.30
N LEU A 21 14.81 -10.70 8.02
CA LEU A 21 15.74 -10.30 9.09
C LEU A 21 16.92 -9.47 8.56
N VAL A 22 17.45 -9.83 7.39
CA VAL A 22 18.47 -9.02 6.70
C VAL A 22 17.89 -7.67 6.28
N ALA A 23 16.72 -7.63 5.65
CA ALA A 23 16.06 -6.38 5.26
C ALA A 23 15.77 -5.45 6.46
N ARG A 24 15.37 -6.03 7.60
CA ARG A 24 15.20 -5.31 8.87
C ARG A 24 16.52 -4.71 9.38
N LEU A 25 17.61 -5.47 9.31
CA LEU A 25 18.94 -4.95 9.64
C LEU A 25 19.33 -3.77 8.74
N LEU A 26 19.12 -3.89 7.43
CA LEU A 26 19.39 -2.81 6.47
C LEU A 26 18.56 -1.56 6.80
N THR A 27 17.29 -1.73 7.14
CA THR A 27 16.41 -0.64 7.60
C THR A 27 17.00 0.03 8.85
N ALA A 28 17.41 -0.75 9.85
CA ALA A 28 17.98 -0.24 11.09
C ALA A 28 19.35 0.44 10.92
N GLU A 29 20.11 0.05 9.89
CA GLU A 29 21.39 0.66 9.46
C GLU A 29 21.20 1.86 8.51
N GLY A 30 19.96 2.29 8.24
CA GLY A 30 19.65 3.48 7.44
C GLY A 30 19.80 3.30 5.92
N PHE A 31 19.71 2.06 5.41
CA PHE A 31 19.52 1.85 3.98
C PHE A 31 18.14 2.35 3.55
N LYS A 32 18.07 2.94 2.34
CA LYS A 32 16.82 3.36 1.70
C LYS A 32 16.22 2.21 0.90
N TYR A 33 14.89 2.13 0.93
CA TYR A 33 14.08 1.14 0.21
C TYR A 33 14.57 -0.33 0.33
N PRO A 34 14.81 -0.89 1.54
CA PRO A 34 15.13 -2.31 1.65
C PRO A 34 13.93 -3.14 1.21
N THR A 35 14.04 -3.87 0.11
CA THR A 35 12.94 -4.62 -0.51
C THR A 35 13.33 -6.08 -0.62
N VAL A 36 12.51 -6.96 -0.06
CA VAL A 36 12.67 -8.41 -0.22
C VAL A 36 12.07 -8.82 -1.55
N VAL A 37 12.87 -9.47 -2.38
CA VAL A 37 12.54 -9.87 -3.75
C VAL A 37 12.69 -11.39 -3.96
N GLY A 38 13.21 -12.08 -2.94
CA GLY A 38 13.47 -13.52 -2.91
C GLY A 38 12.23 -14.33 -3.26
N THR A 39 12.23 -14.93 -4.44
CA THR A 39 11.16 -15.77 -4.98
C THR A 39 11.74 -16.74 -6.00
N SER A 40 11.04 -17.84 -6.29
CA SER A 40 11.47 -18.73 -7.38
C SER A 40 11.67 -17.96 -8.68
N GLY A 41 12.88 -17.99 -9.24
CA GLY A 41 13.22 -17.29 -10.47
C GLY A 41 13.69 -15.83 -10.29
N ASP A 42 14.03 -15.40 -9.08
CA ASP A 42 14.60 -14.08 -8.77
C ASP A 42 16.02 -13.81 -9.30
N GLY A 43 16.65 -14.80 -9.92
CA GLY A 43 17.98 -14.71 -10.51
C GLY A 43 19.12 -14.64 -9.50
N GLY A 44 18.86 -14.89 -8.21
CA GLY A 44 19.85 -14.80 -7.13
C GLY A 44 19.87 -13.47 -6.38
N ALA A 45 18.89 -12.59 -6.61
CA ALA A 45 18.66 -11.41 -5.78
C ALA A 45 17.59 -11.72 -4.74
N ASP A 46 17.92 -11.60 -3.45
CA ASP A 46 16.98 -11.92 -2.37
C ASP A 46 16.52 -10.63 -1.65
N VAL A 47 17.42 -9.66 -1.44
CA VAL A 47 17.10 -8.32 -0.91
C VAL A 47 17.79 -7.23 -1.73
N LEU A 48 17.09 -6.14 -2.01
CA LEU A 48 17.60 -4.95 -2.70
C LEU A 48 17.57 -3.75 -1.74
N ALA A 49 18.55 -2.87 -1.80
CA ALA A 49 18.55 -1.65 -1.01
C ALA A 49 19.47 -0.56 -1.61
N VAL A 50 19.30 0.69 -1.18
CA VAL A 50 20.15 1.82 -1.61
C VAL A 50 20.85 2.45 -0.41
N LYS A 51 22.16 2.66 -0.48
CA LYS A 51 22.91 3.39 0.57
C LYS A 51 24.08 4.13 -0.02
N ALA A 52 24.23 5.40 0.40
CA ALA A 52 25.27 6.30 -0.08
C ALA A 52 25.35 6.39 -1.62
N GLY A 53 24.19 6.52 -2.27
CA GLY A 53 24.08 6.60 -3.74
C GLY A 53 24.33 5.29 -4.50
N LYS A 54 24.66 4.20 -3.81
CA LYS A 54 24.91 2.89 -4.42
C LYS A 54 23.73 1.95 -4.29
N ARG A 55 23.51 1.13 -5.30
CA ARG A 55 22.56 0.00 -5.36
C ARG A 55 23.21 -1.26 -4.79
N TRP A 56 22.65 -1.76 -3.71
CA TRP A 56 23.11 -2.96 -3.02
C TRP A 56 22.16 -4.12 -3.32
N LEU A 57 22.74 -5.24 -3.74
CA LEU A 57 22.02 -6.48 -3.99
C LEU A 57 22.55 -7.53 -3.03
N PHE A 58 21.64 -8.16 -2.29
CA PHE A 58 21.97 -9.18 -1.31
C PHE A 58 21.42 -10.53 -1.78
N GLN A 59 22.32 -11.50 -1.92
CA GLN A 59 21.97 -12.90 -2.06
C GLN A 59 22.11 -13.59 -0.68
N VAL A 60 20.97 -13.89 -0.06
CA VAL A 60 20.84 -14.46 1.27
C VAL A 60 20.67 -15.98 1.20
N LYS A 61 21.52 -16.72 1.91
CA LYS A 61 21.53 -18.19 1.91
C LYS A 61 21.46 -18.74 3.33
N ARG A 62 20.32 -19.37 3.63
CA ARG A 62 20.03 -20.02 4.92
C ARG A 62 20.38 -21.52 4.91
N TRP A 63 21.44 -21.90 4.21
CA TRP A 63 21.86 -23.30 4.12
C TRP A 63 22.43 -23.82 5.44
N SER A 64 22.41 -25.14 5.62
CA SER A 64 23.06 -25.81 6.76
C SER A 64 24.57 -25.92 6.55
N SER A 65 25.03 -26.10 5.32
CA SER A 65 26.43 -26.11 4.92
C SER A 65 26.96 -24.72 4.55
N PRO A 66 28.29 -24.50 4.62
CA PRO A 66 28.92 -23.28 4.09
C PRO A 66 28.60 -23.07 2.61
N VAL A 67 28.48 -21.81 2.21
CA VAL A 67 28.17 -21.42 0.83
C VAL A 67 29.42 -21.60 -0.04
N GLY A 68 29.25 -22.30 -1.17
CA GLY A 68 30.29 -22.60 -2.14
C GLY A 68 30.40 -21.54 -3.24
N SER A 69 31.44 -21.67 -4.06
CA SER A 69 31.82 -20.66 -5.03
C SER A 69 30.84 -20.53 -6.21
N GLU A 70 29.97 -21.51 -6.42
CA GLU A 70 28.86 -21.47 -7.39
C GLU A 70 27.87 -20.32 -7.15
N VAL A 71 27.78 -19.82 -5.92
CA VAL A 71 26.91 -18.69 -5.58
C VAL A 71 27.49 -17.38 -6.09
N ILE A 72 28.82 -17.24 -6.17
CA ILE A 72 29.47 -16.02 -6.68
C ILE A 72 29.00 -15.70 -8.10
N ASP A 73 29.02 -16.69 -9.00
CA ASP A 73 28.68 -16.46 -10.40
C ASP A 73 27.22 -16.04 -10.55
N ARG A 74 26.33 -16.63 -9.73
CA ARG A 74 24.92 -16.23 -9.64
C ARG A 74 24.78 -14.81 -9.10
N THR A 75 25.50 -14.43 -8.05
CA THR A 75 25.44 -13.07 -7.49
C THR A 75 25.94 -12.04 -8.50
N VAL A 76 27.00 -12.35 -9.25
CA VAL A 76 27.55 -11.46 -10.28
C VAL A 76 26.57 -11.32 -11.44
N ALA A 77 25.95 -12.41 -11.89
CA ALA A 77 24.91 -12.37 -12.90
C ALA A 77 23.70 -11.54 -12.43
N ALA A 78 23.25 -11.74 -11.19
CA ALA A 78 22.17 -10.96 -10.59
C ALA A 78 22.53 -9.47 -10.51
N ALA A 79 23.73 -9.12 -10.06
CA ALA A 79 24.18 -7.74 -10.00
C ALA A 79 24.16 -7.06 -11.38
N LYS A 80 24.49 -7.78 -12.45
CA LYS A 80 24.33 -7.27 -13.82
C LYS A 80 22.87 -7.10 -14.21
N SER A 81 22.03 -8.11 -13.99
CA SER A 81 20.61 -8.06 -14.35
C SER A 81 19.84 -6.95 -13.65
N TYR A 82 20.17 -6.67 -12.38
CA TYR A 82 19.54 -5.63 -11.57
C TYR A 82 20.29 -4.30 -11.58
N ASP A 83 21.40 -4.19 -12.33
CA ASP A 83 22.24 -2.99 -12.39
C ASP A 83 22.64 -2.50 -10.98
N ALA A 84 23.24 -3.42 -10.20
CA ALA A 84 23.64 -3.20 -8.82
C ALA A 84 25.15 -2.93 -8.70
N ASP A 85 25.51 -1.93 -7.89
CA ASP A 85 26.90 -1.52 -7.67
C ASP A 85 27.63 -2.40 -6.65
N VAL A 86 26.89 -2.93 -5.67
CA VAL A 86 27.48 -3.66 -4.54
C VAL A 86 26.78 -5.00 -4.34
N PRO A 87 27.31 -6.09 -4.92
CA PRO A 87 26.85 -7.44 -4.63
C PRO A 87 27.31 -7.89 -3.23
N VAL A 88 26.40 -8.48 -2.47
CA VAL A 88 26.64 -9.03 -1.13
C VAL A 88 26.09 -10.45 -1.06
N ILE A 89 26.89 -11.38 -0.55
CA ILE A 89 26.43 -12.74 -0.22
C ILE A 89 26.30 -12.83 1.30
N VAL A 90 25.12 -13.20 1.77
CA VAL A 90 24.82 -13.42 3.19
C VAL A 90 24.68 -14.91 3.46
N SER A 91 25.36 -15.44 4.47
CA SER A 91 25.34 -16.87 4.79
C SER A 91 25.08 -17.16 6.27
N LYS A 92 24.12 -18.06 6.54
CA LYS A 92 23.89 -18.62 7.88
C LYS A 92 25.05 -19.47 8.39
N SER A 93 25.71 -20.21 7.50
CA SER A 93 26.71 -21.24 7.83
C SER A 93 28.13 -20.90 7.36
N GLY A 94 28.38 -19.65 6.99
CA GLY A 94 29.69 -19.19 6.52
C GLY A 94 29.97 -19.56 5.06
N PHE A 95 31.24 -19.52 4.68
CA PHE A 95 31.70 -19.63 3.29
C PHE A 95 32.85 -20.64 3.19
N THR A 96 32.96 -21.31 2.05
CA THR A 96 34.10 -22.21 1.79
C THR A 96 35.38 -21.43 1.46
N SER A 97 36.53 -22.08 1.63
CA SER A 97 37.84 -21.54 1.24
C SER A 97 37.92 -21.22 -0.26
N ASP A 98 37.27 -22.04 -1.11
CA ASP A 98 37.24 -21.83 -2.56
C ASP A 98 36.46 -20.58 -2.95
N LEU A 99 35.34 -20.31 -2.28
CA LEU A 99 34.61 -19.05 -2.45
C LEU A 99 35.50 -17.85 -2.10
N HIS A 100 36.23 -17.90 -0.99
CA HIS A 100 37.17 -16.83 -0.63
C HIS A 100 38.28 -16.64 -1.68
N ASN A 101 38.78 -17.73 -2.26
CA ASN A 101 39.76 -17.68 -3.35
C ASN A 101 39.18 -17.01 -4.61
N GLN A 102 38.00 -17.43 -5.05
CA GLN A 102 37.34 -16.86 -6.24
C GLN A 102 36.98 -15.38 -6.03
N ARG A 103 36.48 -15.01 -4.84
CA ARG A 103 36.23 -13.61 -4.48
C ARG A 103 37.50 -12.75 -4.62
N ARG A 104 38.65 -13.23 -4.15
CA ARG A 104 39.92 -12.48 -4.26
C ARG A 104 40.35 -12.28 -5.71
N LYS A 105 40.14 -13.29 -6.58
CA LYS A 105 40.40 -13.17 -8.02
C LYS A 105 39.52 -12.09 -8.65
N LEU A 106 38.21 -12.15 -8.42
CA LEU A 106 37.25 -11.15 -8.93
C LEU A 106 37.53 -9.74 -8.42
N ALA A 107 37.95 -9.60 -7.15
CA ALA A 107 38.34 -8.30 -6.60
C ALA A 107 39.55 -7.70 -7.33
N ALA A 108 40.52 -8.53 -7.75
CA ALA A 108 41.65 -8.08 -8.57
C ALA A 108 41.22 -7.65 -9.99
N GLU A 109 40.09 -8.14 -10.47
CA GLU A 109 39.44 -7.75 -11.73
C GLU A 109 38.45 -6.58 -11.55
N GLY A 110 38.38 -5.98 -10.34
CA GLY A 110 37.53 -4.84 -10.03
C GLY A 110 36.11 -5.18 -9.57
N ILE A 111 35.73 -6.46 -9.49
CA ILE A 111 34.41 -6.91 -9.04
C ILE A 111 34.45 -7.21 -7.53
N ASN A 112 34.00 -6.24 -6.73
CA ASN A 112 34.07 -6.32 -5.27
C ASN A 112 32.79 -6.89 -4.64
N ILE A 113 32.79 -8.19 -4.35
CA ILE A 113 31.69 -8.87 -3.64
C ILE A 113 31.91 -8.83 -2.13
N GLN A 114 30.91 -8.40 -1.37
CA GLN A 114 30.95 -8.47 0.10
C GLN A 114 30.41 -9.80 0.61
N LEU A 115 30.99 -10.31 1.70
CA LEU A 115 30.57 -11.55 2.34
C LEU A 115 30.15 -11.28 3.78
N TRP A 116 28.90 -11.58 4.11
CA TRP A 116 28.33 -11.39 5.45
C TRP A 116 27.93 -12.75 6.01
N ASP A 117 28.76 -13.32 6.89
CA ASP A 117 28.41 -14.51 7.64
C ASP A 117 27.64 -14.14 8.93
N ARG A 118 27.31 -15.16 9.72
CA ARG A 118 26.63 -14.96 11.01
C ARG A 118 27.40 -14.04 11.96
N ALA A 119 28.72 -14.14 12.00
CA ALA A 119 29.55 -13.29 12.85
C ALA A 119 29.52 -11.82 12.38
N ALA A 120 29.49 -11.59 11.07
CA ALA A 120 29.32 -10.26 10.49
C ALA A 120 27.94 -9.67 10.81
N LEU A 121 26.87 -10.46 10.70
CA LEU A 121 25.52 -10.03 11.08
C LEU A 121 25.44 -9.69 12.56
N ALA A 122 25.98 -10.54 13.44
CA ALA A 122 26.00 -10.30 14.88
C ALA A 122 26.76 -9.01 15.24
N ARG A 123 27.93 -8.77 14.65
CA ARG A 123 28.69 -7.52 14.85
C ARG A 123 27.92 -6.29 14.39
N ARG A 124 27.14 -6.39 13.30
CA ARG A 124 26.32 -5.29 12.80
C ARG A 124 25.17 -4.97 13.75
N VAL A 125 24.47 -5.98 14.24
CA VAL A 125 23.37 -5.81 15.21
C VAL A 125 23.87 -5.27 16.54
N GLN A 126 25.03 -5.71 17.01
CA GLN A 126 25.65 -5.18 18.23
C GLN A 126 25.97 -3.68 18.14
N ARG A 127 26.29 -3.18 16.94
CA ARG A 127 26.54 -1.76 16.68
C ARG A 127 25.26 -0.93 16.55
N LEU A 128 24.10 -1.58 16.43
CA LEU A 128 22.83 -0.86 16.43
C LEU A 128 22.58 -0.29 17.83
N PRO A 129 22.12 0.97 17.93
CA PRO A 129 21.67 1.51 19.20
C PRO A 129 20.47 0.71 19.73
N GLU A 130 20.27 0.72 21.05
CA GLU A 130 19.16 0.01 21.71
C GLU A 130 17.79 0.53 21.27
N ASN A 131 17.67 1.84 21.16
CA ASN A 131 16.40 2.51 20.84
C ASN A 131 15.96 2.22 19.39
N ALA A 132 14.64 2.05 19.23
CA ALA A 132 13.99 1.90 17.93
C ALA A 132 14.34 3.07 16.98
N LEU A 133 14.26 2.83 15.66
CA LEU A 133 14.60 3.84 14.64
C LEU A 133 13.76 5.12 14.78
N VAL A 134 12.47 4.97 15.10
CA VAL A 134 11.53 6.07 15.34
C VAL A 134 11.99 7.04 16.44
N VAL A 135 12.68 6.53 17.47
CA VAL A 135 13.22 7.35 18.57
C VAL A 135 14.53 8.02 18.18
N ARG A 136 15.32 7.36 17.32
CA ARG A 136 16.61 7.88 16.84
C ARG A 136 16.45 8.97 15.79
N GLU A 137 15.38 8.91 15.00
CA GLU A 137 15.10 9.84 13.91
C GLU A 137 13.71 10.48 14.07
N PRO A 138 13.44 11.21 15.17
CA PRO A 138 12.10 11.67 15.51
C PRO A 138 11.48 12.56 14.43
N GLU A 139 12.28 13.35 13.71
CA GLU A 139 11.80 14.20 12.61
C GLU A 139 11.25 13.38 11.42
N LYS A 140 11.81 12.20 11.14
CA LYS A 140 11.33 11.35 10.03
C LYS A 140 10.03 10.63 10.36
N PHE A 141 9.78 10.40 11.64
CA PHE A 141 8.61 9.67 12.13
C PHE A 141 7.68 10.53 12.99
N ARG A 142 7.78 11.86 12.83
CA ARG A 142 6.97 12.79 13.57
C ARG A 142 5.49 12.53 13.28
N LEU A 143 4.74 12.23 14.33
CA LEU A 143 3.30 12.07 14.22
C LEU A 143 2.65 13.39 13.82
N ARG A 144 1.65 13.30 12.94
CA ARG A 144 0.71 14.39 12.70
C ARG A 144 -0.21 14.54 13.91
N GLU A 145 -0.83 15.70 14.07
CA GLU A 145 -1.68 16.02 15.23
C GLU A 145 -2.75 14.94 15.48
N TYR A 146 -3.51 14.57 14.45
CA TYR A 146 -4.52 13.54 14.56
C TYR A 146 -3.97 12.14 14.87
N GLN A 147 -2.74 11.84 14.42
CA GLN A 147 -2.08 10.56 14.73
C GLN A 147 -1.65 10.56 16.19
N ALA A 148 -1.13 11.68 16.69
CA ALA A 148 -0.77 11.84 18.09
C ALA A 148 -2.01 11.76 19.00
N GLU A 149 -3.12 12.37 18.58
CA GLU A 149 -4.42 12.25 19.24
C GLU A 149 -4.90 10.79 19.27
N ALA A 150 -4.90 10.10 18.12
CA ALA A 150 -5.29 8.70 18.03
C ALA A 150 -4.45 7.81 18.95
N VAL A 151 -3.12 7.94 18.89
CA VAL A 151 -2.18 7.22 19.76
C VAL A 151 -2.49 7.51 21.23
N SER A 152 -2.71 8.78 21.60
CA SER A 152 -3.00 9.16 23.00
C SER A 152 -4.31 8.57 23.49
N ARG A 153 -5.36 8.58 22.65
CA ARG A 153 -6.65 7.99 22.99
C ARG A 153 -6.56 6.47 23.15
N ILE A 154 -5.88 5.76 22.24
CA ILE A 154 -5.63 4.31 22.35
C ILE A 154 -4.92 3.97 23.67
N ILE A 155 -3.86 4.73 24.00
CA ILE A 155 -3.10 4.53 25.23
C ILE A 155 -4.00 4.75 26.45
N ASN A 156 -4.77 5.84 26.47
CA ASN A 156 -5.68 6.14 27.58
C ASN A 156 -6.78 5.08 27.74
N THR A 157 -7.32 4.57 26.63
CA THR A 157 -8.34 3.51 26.66
C THR A 157 -7.82 2.26 27.36
N TRP A 158 -6.59 1.84 27.02
CA TRP A 158 -6.00 0.64 27.61
C TRP A 158 -5.44 0.87 29.01
N VAL A 159 -4.78 2.00 29.28
CA VAL A 159 -4.14 2.27 30.59
C VAL A 159 -5.17 2.47 31.70
N ASN A 160 -6.32 3.07 31.38
CA ASN A 160 -7.40 3.32 32.35
C ASN A 160 -8.43 2.18 32.40
N ASP A 161 -8.20 1.07 31.70
CA ASP A 161 -9.14 -0.05 31.56
C ASP A 161 -10.57 0.42 31.19
N SER A 162 -10.69 1.48 30.39
CA SER A 162 -11.99 2.08 30.08
C SER A 162 -12.77 1.30 29.03
N SER A 163 -12.07 0.53 28.19
CA SER A 163 -12.64 -0.43 27.26
C SER A 163 -11.58 -1.48 26.90
N SER A 164 -12.01 -2.69 26.55
CA SER A 164 -11.14 -3.77 26.09
C SER A 164 -10.79 -3.68 24.60
N SER A 165 -11.32 -2.66 23.90
CA SER A 165 -11.04 -2.44 22.48
C SER A 165 -10.95 -0.96 22.10
N ALA A 166 -10.30 -0.68 20.98
CA ALA A 166 -10.27 0.63 20.35
C ALA A 166 -10.37 0.50 18.82
N LEU A 167 -11.27 1.28 18.23
CA LEU A 167 -11.45 1.37 16.79
C LEU A 167 -10.89 2.68 16.24
N VAL A 168 -10.00 2.58 15.26
CA VAL A 168 -9.41 3.72 14.55
C VAL A 168 -9.86 3.69 13.09
N VAL A 169 -10.62 4.71 12.70
CA VAL A 169 -11.07 4.88 11.32
C VAL A 169 -10.24 5.98 10.67
N LEU A 170 -9.35 5.61 9.76
CA LEU A 170 -8.49 6.55 9.03
C LEU A 170 -8.44 6.18 7.55
N ALA A 171 -8.80 7.14 6.70
CA ALA A 171 -8.70 7.01 5.25
C ALA A 171 -7.29 6.58 4.78
N THR A 172 -7.23 5.96 3.61
CA THR A 172 -5.96 5.53 3.02
C THR A 172 -5.05 6.73 2.81
N GLY A 173 -3.78 6.60 3.20
CA GLY A 173 -2.80 7.68 3.15
C GLY A 173 -2.62 8.45 4.47
N LEU A 174 -3.53 8.28 5.45
CA LEU A 174 -3.44 8.91 6.77
C LEU A 174 -2.56 8.16 7.78
N GLY A 175 -1.96 7.03 7.40
CA GLY A 175 -0.98 6.32 8.24
C GLY A 175 -1.56 5.46 9.36
N LYS A 176 -2.58 4.63 9.08
CA LYS A 176 -3.13 3.62 10.01
C LYS A 176 -2.05 2.80 10.70
N THR A 177 -1.13 2.24 9.92
CA THR A 177 -0.05 1.39 10.41
C THR A 177 0.91 2.14 11.33
N VAL A 178 1.15 3.44 11.08
CA VAL A 178 1.97 4.29 11.95
C VAL A 178 1.31 4.48 13.32
N VAL A 179 0.00 4.75 13.34
CA VAL A 179 -0.77 4.88 14.59
C VAL A 179 -0.71 3.59 15.40
N ALA A 180 -0.88 2.43 14.76
CA ALA A 180 -0.84 1.14 15.46
C ALA A 180 0.55 0.82 16.01
N ALA A 181 1.60 0.93 15.17
CA ALA A 181 2.96 0.60 15.55
C ALA A 181 3.49 1.54 16.65
N GLU A 182 3.18 2.83 16.58
CA GLU A 182 3.57 3.80 17.60
C GLU A 182 2.79 3.63 18.91
N SER A 183 1.50 3.29 18.83
CA SER A 183 0.71 2.95 20.03
C SER A 183 1.33 1.76 20.75
N ILE A 184 1.60 0.66 20.03
CA ILE A 184 2.26 -0.52 20.59
C ILE A 184 3.61 -0.17 21.20
N ARG A 185 4.45 0.60 20.52
CA ARG A 185 5.76 1.00 21.05
C ARG A 185 5.62 1.75 22.38
N ARG A 186 4.70 2.71 22.47
CA ARG A 186 4.46 3.48 23.71
C ARG A 186 3.87 2.61 24.81
N LEU A 187 2.97 1.70 24.47
CA LEU A 187 2.38 0.75 25.41
C LEU A 187 3.42 -0.21 25.98
N THR A 188 4.29 -0.76 25.14
CA THR A 188 5.44 -1.57 25.57
C THR A 188 6.39 -0.77 26.47
N ALA A 189 6.63 0.50 26.16
CA ALA A 189 7.44 1.36 27.02
C ALA A 189 6.81 1.63 28.40
N LEU A 190 5.47 1.59 28.51
CA LEU A 190 4.73 1.85 29.76
C LEU A 190 4.52 0.59 30.61
N ARG A 191 4.24 -0.56 30.00
CA ARG A 191 3.86 -1.80 30.70
C ARG A 191 4.92 -2.89 30.67
N GLY A 192 6.05 -2.68 29.99
CA GLY A 192 7.08 -3.68 29.77
C GLY A 192 6.84 -4.48 28.49
N ASP A 193 7.57 -5.58 28.32
CA ASP A 193 7.51 -6.38 27.09
C ASP A 193 6.11 -6.96 26.87
N LEU A 194 5.44 -6.50 25.81
CA LEU A 194 4.12 -6.98 25.37
C LEU A 194 4.27 -7.93 24.19
N ARG A 195 3.45 -8.98 24.16
CA ARG A 195 3.28 -9.88 23.03
C ARG A 195 2.11 -9.43 22.17
N VAL A 196 2.42 -9.06 20.93
CA VAL A 196 1.45 -8.53 19.98
C VAL A 196 1.12 -9.56 18.90
N LEU A 197 -0.16 -9.71 18.58
CA LEU A 197 -0.62 -10.38 17.37
C LEU A 197 -1.15 -9.33 16.38
N VAL A 198 -0.69 -9.36 15.14
CA VAL A 198 -1.19 -8.51 14.06
C VAL A 198 -1.82 -9.39 12.98
N LEU A 199 -3.11 -9.19 12.72
CA LEU A 199 -3.91 -9.97 11.78
C LEU A 199 -4.17 -9.19 10.49
N ALA A 200 -4.08 -9.91 9.37
CA ALA A 200 -4.46 -9.45 8.04
C ALA A 200 -5.00 -10.60 7.18
N HIS A 201 -5.68 -10.27 6.07
CA HIS A 201 -6.34 -11.24 5.18
C HIS A 201 -5.43 -11.85 4.10
N THR A 202 -4.38 -11.15 3.66
CA THR A 202 -3.48 -11.61 2.59
C THR A 202 -2.02 -11.71 3.03
N ASN A 203 -1.27 -12.63 2.40
CA ASN A 203 0.17 -12.80 2.65
C ASN A 203 0.97 -11.52 2.40
N ASP A 204 0.66 -10.81 1.31
CA ASP A 204 1.39 -9.60 0.95
C ASP A 204 1.17 -8.47 1.95
N LEU A 205 -0.07 -8.31 2.46
CA LEU A 205 -0.37 -7.34 3.50
C LEU A 205 0.37 -7.66 4.80
N ILE A 206 0.49 -8.94 5.17
CA ILE A 206 1.24 -9.37 6.36
C ILE A 206 2.72 -8.97 6.26
N TYR A 207 3.36 -9.24 5.12
CA TYR A 207 4.75 -8.83 4.91
C TYR A 207 4.92 -7.30 4.94
N GLN A 208 3.98 -6.58 4.33
CA GLN A 208 3.97 -5.12 4.33
C GLN A 208 3.79 -4.55 5.74
N LEU A 209 2.88 -5.12 6.54
CA LEU A 209 2.65 -4.73 7.92
C LEU A 209 3.88 -5.01 8.78
N GLU A 210 4.46 -6.22 8.70
CA GLU A 210 5.68 -6.55 9.46
C GLU A 210 6.80 -5.54 9.18
N ARG A 211 7.06 -5.26 7.90
CA ARG A 211 8.08 -4.28 7.48
C ARG A 211 7.81 -2.87 7.99
N SER A 212 6.54 -2.46 7.98
CA SER A 212 6.13 -1.13 8.47
C SER A 212 6.31 -0.97 9.98
N PHE A 213 6.32 -2.06 10.74
CA PHE A 213 6.53 -2.05 12.19
C PHE A 213 8.01 -2.05 12.59
N TRP A 214 8.93 -2.48 11.71
CA TRP A 214 10.37 -2.54 12.02
C TRP A 214 10.97 -1.24 12.59
N PRO A 215 10.63 -0.03 12.09
CA PRO A 215 11.16 1.21 12.65
C PRO A 215 10.74 1.49 14.10
N PHE A 216 9.63 0.91 14.54
CA PHE A 216 9.03 1.12 15.87
C PHE A 216 9.55 0.11 16.90
N PHE A 217 10.11 -1.01 16.45
CA PHE A 217 10.67 -2.03 17.33
C PHE A 217 12.16 -1.80 17.63
N ALA A 218 12.52 -1.93 18.89
CA ALA A 218 13.90 -1.95 19.38
C ALA A 218 14.64 -3.19 18.89
N LYS A 219 15.97 -3.20 19.01
CA LYS A 219 16.77 -4.34 18.55
C LYS A 219 16.47 -5.63 19.31
N GLY A 220 15.99 -5.52 20.55
CA GLY A 220 15.59 -6.65 21.39
C GLY A 220 14.21 -7.26 21.04
N GLN A 221 13.41 -6.57 20.22
CA GLN A 221 12.04 -6.99 19.92
C GLN A 221 12.00 -7.78 18.62
N SER A 222 11.75 -9.08 18.70
CA SER A 222 11.73 -9.99 17.56
C SER A 222 10.34 -10.08 16.92
N THR A 223 10.31 -10.34 15.60
CA THR A 223 9.07 -10.52 14.83
C THR A 223 9.07 -11.88 14.14
N VAL A 224 7.89 -12.42 13.88
CA VAL A 224 7.71 -13.62 13.06
C VAL A 224 6.46 -13.51 12.20
N VAL A 225 6.48 -14.15 11.03
CA VAL A 225 5.33 -14.27 10.13
C VAL A 225 4.74 -15.67 10.21
N VAL A 226 3.41 -15.74 10.25
CA VAL A 226 2.64 -16.98 10.20
C VAL A 226 1.59 -16.87 9.08
N ASN A 227 1.76 -17.61 7.99
CA ASN A 227 0.81 -17.55 6.89
C ASN A 227 0.76 -18.88 6.10
N GLY A 228 0.12 -18.86 4.92
CA GLY A 228 -0.01 -20.04 4.08
C GLY A 228 1.33 -20.64 3.60
N VAL A 229 2.40 -19.85 3.62
CA VAL A 229 3.75 -20.21 3.15
C VAL A 229 4.71 -20.46 4.31
N GLU A 230 4.65 -19.63 5.35
CA GLU A 230 5.56 -19.66 6.49
C GLU A 230 4.86 -20.11 7.77
N ARG A 231 5.32 -21.24 8.31
CA ARG A 231 4.75 -21.86 9.51
C ARG A 231 5.87 -22.19 10.50
N PRO A 232 6.28 -21.24 11.36
CA PRO A 232 7.16 -21.57 12.47
C PRO A 232 6.48 -22.61 13.38
N ARG A 233 7.25 -23.25 14.27
CA ARG A 233 6.66 -24.14 15.27
C ARG A 233 5.76 -23.31 16.19
N TRP A 234 4.53 -23.78 16.41
CA TRP A 234 3.55 -23.07 17.24
C TRP A 234 4.06 -22.75 18.64
N ALA A 235 4.79 -23.69 19.27
CA ALA A 235 5.41 -23.49 20.57
C ALA A 235 6.47 -22.36 20.60
N ASP A 236 7.08 -22.05 19.45
CA ASP A 236 8.08 -20.99 19.37
C ASP A 236 7.46 -19.59 19.32
N LEU A 237 6.16 -19.46 19.04
CA LEU A 237 5.48 -18.16 18.94
C LEU A 237 5.57 -17.33 20.23
N SER A 238 5.64 -17.99 21.38
CA SER A 238 5.79 -17.35 22.69
C SER A 238 7.09 -16.54 22.84
N HIS A 239 8.10 -16.81 22.01
CA HIS A 239 9.41 -16.16 22.07
C HIS A 239 9.52 -14.88 21.25
N PHE A 240 8.49 -14.56 20.45
CA PHE A 240 8.46 -13.37 19.62
C PHE A 240 7.69 -12.27 20.30
N SER A 241 8.20 -11.03 20.21
CA SER A 241 7.50 -9.84 20.70
C SER A 241 6.27 -9.53 19.85
N ALA A 242 6.34 -9.79 18.55
CA ALA A 242 5.19 -9.65 17.66
C ALA A 242 5.07 -10.79 16.64
N VAL A 243 3.84 -11.27 16.47
CA VAL A 243 3.45 -12.28 15.48
C VAL A 243 2.58 -11.60 14.43
N PHE A 244 3.01 -11.61 13.17
CA PHE A 244 2.24 -11.10 12.04
C PHE A 244 1.62 -12.28 11.30
N ALA A 245 0.30 -12.38 11.28
CA ALA A 245 -0.36 -13.61 10.89
C ALA A 245 -1.55 -13.42 9.94
N SER A 246 -1.71 -14.40 9.06
CA SER A 246 -2.91 -14.55 8.25
C SER A 246 -4.03 -15.06 9.12
N ARG A 247 -5.19 -14.38 9.08
CA ARG A 247 -6.40 -14.82 9.78
C ARG A 247 -6.74 -16.27 9.45
N ASP A 248 -6.69 -16.65 8.17
CA ASP A 248 -7.05 -18.00 7.72
C ASP A 248 -6.11 -19.05 8.33
N THR A 249 -4.80 -18.75 8.35
CA THR A 249 -3.79 -19.70 8.86
C THR A 249 -3.94 -19.92 10.36
N LEU A 250 -4.17 -18.85 11.14
CA LEU A 250 -4.40 -18.99 12.57
C LEU A 250 -5.75 -19.61 12.90
N SER A 251 -6.81 -19.27 12.16
CA SER A 251 -8.13 -19.86 12.36
C SER A 251 -8.10 -21.38 12.17
N ILE A 252 -7.42 -21.87 11.12
CA ILE A 252 -7.22 -23.31 10.89
C ILE A 252 -6.43 -23.95 12.05
N ALA A 253 -5.38 -23.29 12.53
CA ALA A 253 -4.57 -23.80 13.64
C ALA A 253 -5.39 -23.90 14.93
N ALA A 254 -6.11 -22.85 15.30
CA ALA A 254 -6.97 -22.81 16.48
C ALA A 254 -8.07 -23.87 16.41
N ALA A 255 -8.75 -24.00 15.25
CA ALA A 255 -9.77 -25.03 15.02
C ALA A 255 -9.20 -26.47 15.09
N SER A 256 -7.90 -26.64 14.83
CA SER A 256 -7.20 -27.93 14.94
C SER A 256 -6.70 -28.24 16.37
N GLY A 257 -7.05 -27.40 17.36
CA GLY A 257 -6.63 -27.58 18.75
C GLY A 257 -5.18 -27.15 19.04
N VAL A 258 -4.56 -26.36 18.16
CA VAL A 258 -3.24 -25.80 18.42
C VAL A 258 -3.34 -24.76 19.54
N SER A 259 -2.59 -24.97 20.62
CA SER A 259 -2.44 -23.98 21.68
C SER A 259 -1.55 -22.82 21.21
N LEU A 260 -2.15 -21.66 21.04
CA LEU A 260 -1.47 -20.41 20.75
C LEU A 260 -1.02 -19.74 22.06
N PRO A 261 0.08 -18.96 22.07
CA PRO A 261 0.49 -18.24 23.27
C PRO A 261 -0.51 -17.12 23.62
N ASN A 262 -0.56 -16.73 24.89
CA ASN A 262 -1.34 -15.56 25.30
C ASN A 262 -0.76 -14.30 24.68
N PHE A 263 -1.62 -13.46 24.10
CA PHE A 263 -1.26 -12.15 23.57
C PHE A 263 -1.74 -11.06 24.52
N ASP A 264 -1.03 -9.94 24.58
CA ASP A 264 -1.46 -8.77 25.35
C ASP A 264 -2.31 -7.84 24.48
N ILE A 265 -1.99 -7.77 23.18
CA ILE A 265 -2.66 -6.92 22.20
C ILE A 265 -2.87 -7.70 20.90
N VAL A 266 -4.08 -7.60 20.35
CA VAL A 266 -4.42 -8.07 19.00
C VAL A 266 -4.78 -6.89 18.12
N VAL A 267 -4.02 -6.69 17.04
CA VAL A 267 -4.29 -5.67 16.02
C VAL A 267 -4.96 -6.34 14.83
N VAL A 268 -6.07 -5.78 14.35
CA VAL A 268 -6.74 -6.21 13.12
C VAL A 268 -6.69 -5.06 12.12
N ASP A 269 -5.90 -5.22 11.05
CA ASP A 269 -5.94 -4.30 9.92
C ASP A 269 -7.10 -4.65 8.99
N GLU A 270 -7.70 -3.64 8.37
CA GLU A 270 -8.94 -3.76 7.60
C GLU A 270 -10.04 -4.45 8.41
N CYS A 271 -10.23 -4.01 9.66
CA CYS A 271 -11.16 -4.60 10.61
C CYS A 271 -12.63 -4.55 10.17
N HIS A 272 -12.96 -3.89 9.05
CA HIS A 272 -14.26 -4.00 8.38
C HIS A 272 -14.61 -5.42 7.91
N HIS A 273 -13.65 -6.36 7.91
CA HIS A 273 -13.88 -7.79 7.69
C HIS A 273 -14.31 -8.55 8.97
N LEU A 274 -14.29 -7.91 10.14
CA LEU A 274 -14.81 -8.49 11.38
C LEU A 274 -16.32 -8.73 11.26
N GLY A 275 -16.85 -9.68 12.04
CA GLY A 275 -18.20 -10.22 11.91
C GLY A 275 -18.36 -11.32 10.85
N ALA A 276 -17.31 -11.66 10.09
CA ALA A 276 -17.26 -12.94 9.39
C ALA A 276 -17.05 -14.07 10.41
N GLU A 277 -17.78 -15.17 10.28
CA GLU A 277 -17.77 -16.29 11.24
C GLU A 277 -16.36 -16.80 11.58
N THR A 278 -15.48 -16.88 10.58
CA THR A 278 -14.08 -17.31 10.74
C THR A 278 -13.24 -16.33 11.56
N TYR A 279 -13.51 -15.02 11.48
CA TYR A 279 -12.85 -14.01 12.30
C TYR A 279 -13.31 -14.10 13.75
N GLU A 280 -14.63 -14.14 13.97
CA GLU A 280 -15.20 -14.20 15.33
C GLU A 280 -14.73 -15.45 16.08
N LYS A 281 -14.77 -16.63 15.45
CA LYS A 281 -14.27 -17.88 16.06
C LYS A 281 -12.82 -17.80 16.50
N LEU A 282 -11.96 -17.15 15.72
CA LEU A 282 -10.56 -16.97 16.08
C LEU A 282 -10.40 -16.02 17.26
N LEU A 283 -11.09 -14.88 17.24
CA LEU A 283 -11.04 -13.90 18.33
C LEU A 283 -11.60 -14.47 19.63
N ASP A 284 -12.70 -15.21 19.57
CA ASP A 284 -13.29 -15.91 20.72
C ASP A 284 -12.34 -16.95 21.30
N SER A 285 -11.66 -17.73 20.44
CA SER A 285 -10.68 -18.74 20.91
C SER A 285 -9.47 -18.14 21.62
N LEU A 286 -9.25 -16.84 21.46
CA LEU A 286 -8.14 -16.07 22.06
C LEU A 286 -8.63 -15.10 23.15
N ASP A 287 -9.92 -15.16 23.51
CA ASP A 287 -10.59 -14.26 24.47
C ASP A 287 -10.38 -12.75 24.15
N VAL A 288 -10.26 -12.41 22.87
CA VAL A 288 -9.89 -11.05 22.43
C VAL A 288 -11.01 -10.06 22.69
N GLY A 289 -10.67 -8.96 23.38
CA GLY A 289 -11.64 -7.94 23.79
C GLY A 289 -12.52 -8.35 24.97
N ALA A 290 -12.32 -9.53 25.57
CA ALA A 290 -13.00 -9.93 26.81
C ALA A 290 -12.38 -9.24 28.03
N PRO A 291 -13.09 -9.15 29.18
CA PRO A 291 -12.48 -8.73 30.43
C PRO A 291 -11.27 -9.61 30.77
N HIS A 292 -10.10 -9.01 30.99
CA HIS A 292 -8.81 -9.69 31.22
C HIS A 292 -8.22 -10.44 30.01
N GLY A 293 -8.85 -10.35 28.84
CA GLY A 293 -8.29 -10.86 27.58
C GLY A 293 -7.36 -9.87 26.88
N PRO A 294 -6.80 -10.24 25.72
CA PRO A 294 -5.97 -9.35 24.91
C PRO A 294 -6.74 -8.10 24.47
N PHE A 295 -6.11 -6.93 24.53
CA PHE A 295 -6.70 -5.68 24.06
C PHE A 295 -6.83 -5.68 22.52
N LEU A 296 -8.02 -5.34 22.01
CA LEU A 296 -8.30 -5.34 20.59
C LEU A 296 -8.13 -3.95 19.95
N LEU A 297 -7.20 -3.81 19.02
CA LEU A 297 -7.02 -2.60 18.21
C LEU A 297 -7.47 -2.84 16.77
N GLY A 298 -8.61 -2.24 16.38
CA GLY A 298 -9.13 -2.28 15.02
C GLY A 298 -8.70 -1.08 14.20
N LEU A 299 -8.23 -1.31 12.97
CA LEU A 299 -7.89 -0.26 12.02
C LEU A 299 -8.69 -0.46 10.72
N THR A 300 -9.34 0.59 10.20
CA THR A 300 -10.00 0.51 8.89
C THR A 300 -10.02 1.85 8.16
N ALA A 301 -9.98 1.83 6.83
CA ALA A 301 -10.27 3.01 6.00
C ALA A 301 -11.77 3.28 5.85
N THR A 302 -12.58 2.23 5.94
CA THR A 302 -14.00 2.25 5.64
C THR A 302 -14.73 1.57 6.80
N PRO A 303 -15.50 2.31 7.60
CA PRO A 303 -16.29 1.69 8.68
C PRO A 303 -17.52 0.95 8.14
N TRP A 304 -17.92 1.25 6.89
CA TRP A 304 -19.04 0.61 6.21
C TRP A 304 -18.71 -0.81 5.77
N ARG A 305 -19.60 -1.76 6.08
CA ARG A 305 -19.51 -3.13 5.59
C ARG A 305 -20.35 -3.29 4.30
N PRO A 306 -19.92 -4.13 3.35
CA PRO A 306 -20.71 -4.43 2.15
C PRO A 306 -22.10 -5.02 2.44
N ASP A 307 -22.26 -5.64 3.61
CA ASP A 307 -23.51 -6.24 4.09
C ASP A 307 -24.38 -5.28 4.92
N GLY A 308 -23.97 -4.02 5.07
CA GLY A 308 -24.71 -2.99 5.83
C GLY A 308 -24.65 -3.15 7.35
N SER A 309 -23.99 -4.17 7.89
CA SER A 309 -23.86 -4.35 9.34
C SER A 309 -22.84 -3.40 9.94
N ALA A 310 -23.07 -2.96 11.18
CA ALA A 310 -22.13 -2.12 11.90
C ALA A 310 -20.92 -2.93 12.41
N LEU A 311 -19.80 -2.23 12.65
CA LEU A 311 -18.62 -2.78 13.33
C LEU A 311 -18.79 -2.88 14.85
N ASP A 312 -20.01 -2.65 15.34
CA ASP A 312 -20.40 -2.46 16.74
C ASP A 312 -20.31 -3.74 17.59
N VAL A 313 -20.17 -4.92 16.98
CA VAL A 313 -20.12 -6.20 17.70
C VAL A 313 -18.90 -6.31 18.64
N ARG A 314 -17.77 -5.66 18.31
CA ARG A 314 -16.50 -5.75 19.07
C ARG A 314 -15.94 -4.40 19.53
N PHE A 315 -16.51 -3.31 19.03
CA PHE A 315 -15.99 -1.98 19.26
C PHE A 315 -17.08 -1.02 19.70
N ASP A 316 -16.71 -0.16 20.65
CA ASP A 316 -17.41 1.07 20.92
C ASP A 316 -17.26 2.07 19.75
N ALA A 317 -17.76 3.29 19.93
CA ALA A 317 -17.53 4.38 18.98
C ALA A 317 -16.02 4.55 18.67
N PRO A 318 -15.64 4.84 17.41
CA PRO A 318 -14.24 5.02 17.05
C PRO A 318 -13.55 6.06 17.94
N VAL A 319 -12.37 5.71 18.46
CA VAL A 319 -11.58 6.66 19.27
C VAL A 319 -11.16 7.87 18.45
N VAL A 320 -10.93 7.66 17.14
CA VAL A 320 -10.71 8.68 16.12
C VAL A 320 -11.34 8.21 14.81
N SER A 321 -12.01 9.14 14.11
CA SER A 321 -12.54 8.95 12.77
C SER A 321 -12.16 10.12 11.86
N ILE A 322 -11.33 9.85 10.86
CA ILE A 322 -10.94 10.81 9.82
C ILE A 322 -11.06 10.15 8.46
N ASP A 323 -12.09 10.55 7.73
CA ASP A 323 -12.31 10.14 6.36
C ASP A 323 -11.43 10.92 5.37
N LEU A 324 -11.59 10.60 4.08
CA LEU A 324 -10.84 11.22 2.99
C LEU A 324 -11.09 12.74 2.93
N VAL A 325 -12.35 13.15 3.07
CA VAL A 325 -12.78 14.55 2.93
C VAL A 325 -12.18 15.39 4.05
N ARG A 326 -12.32 14.94 5.30
CA ARG A 326 -11.72 15.59 6.46
C ARG A 326 -10.20 15.61 6.37
N GLY A 327 -9.60 14.52 5.88
CA GLY A 327 -8.16 14.43 5.64
C GLY A 327 -7.64 15.47 4.64
N LEU A 328 -8.37 15.68 3.53
CA LEU A 328 -8.05 16.70 2.53
C LEU A 328 -8.26 18.12 3.07
N ARG A 329 -9.38 18.38 3.75
CA ARG A 329 -9.71 19.70 4.31
C ARG A 329 -8.76 20.17 5.40
N SER A 330 -8.15 19.23 6.13
CA SER A 330 -7.26 19.52 7.26
C SER A 330 -5.78 19.47 6.87
N ASP A 331 -5.45 19.44 5.58
CA ASP A 331 -4.07 19.29 5.04
C ASP A 331 -3.32 18.05 5.58
N PHE A 332 -4.07 17.03 6.01
CA PHE A 332 -3.50 15.75 6.46
C PHE A 332 -3.16 14.83 5.28
N LEU A 333 -3.73 15.12 4.12
CA LEU A 333 -3.42 14.48 2.84
C LEU A 333 -2.87 15.53 1.89
N ALA A 334 -2.09 15.08 0.90
CA ALA A 334 -1.64 15.96 -0.17
C ALA A 334 -2.84 16.55 -0.89
N ASN A 335 -2.73 17.83 -1.27
CA ASN A 335 -3.73 18.47 -2.12
C ASN A 335 -3.95 17.65 -3.38
N VAL A 336 -5.21 17.55 -3.81
CA VAL A 336 -5.57 16.83 -5.04
C VAL A 336 -6.08 17.79 -6.10
N ASP A 337 -5.51 17.72 -7.29
CA ASP A 337 -6.05 18.30 -8.52
C ASP A 337 -6.66 17.16 -9.34
N TYR A 338 -7.96 16.94 -9.14
CA TYR A 338 -8.70 15.85 -9.78
C TYR A 338 -9.39 16.36 -11.03
N ARG A 339 -9.04 15.80 -12.19
CA ARG A 339 -9.57 16.19 -13.50
C ARG A 339 -10.32 15.01 -14.09
N MET A 340 -11.65 15.11 -14.16
CA MET A 340 -12.52 14.12 -14.80
C MET A 340 -12.80 14.56 -16.24
N PHE A 341 -12.43 13.73 -17.21
CA PHE A 341 -12.65 14.00 -18.61
C PHE A 341 -13.98 13.39 -19.07
N THR A 342 -14.82 14.21 -19.69
CA THR A 342 -16.14 13.82 -20.23
C THR A 342 -16.16 13.75 -21.76
N ASP A 343 -15.00 13.90 -22.41
CA ASP A 343 -14.83 13.93 -23.87
C ASP A 343 -15.42 12.73 -24.61
N ASN A 344 -15.52 11.61 -23.92
CA ASN A 344 -15.99 10.35 -24.47
C ASN A 344 -17.43 10.01 -24.06
N VAL A 345 -18.17 10.95 -23.47
CA VAL A 345 -19.61 10.79 -23.23
C VAL A 345 -20.40 11.20 -24.47
N ASP A 346 -21.06 10.24 -25.11
CA ASP A 346 -22.04 10.48 -26.17
C ASP A 346 -23.39 10.89 -25.57
N TRP A 347 -23.50 12.18 -25.27
CA TRP A 347 -24.73 12.79 -24.78
C TRP A 347 -25.91 12.65 -25.75
N SER A 348 -25.64 12.48 -27.05
CA SER A 348 -26.67 12.30 -28.07
C SER A 348 -27.26 10.89 -28.04
N ALA A 349 -26.45 9.87 -27.78
CA ALA A 349 -26.90 8.50 -27.57
C ALA A 349 -27.78 8.37 -26.31
N LEU A 350 -27.49 9.14 -25.25
CA LEU A 350 -28.34 9.17 -24.05
C LEU A 350 -29.74 9.74 -24.35
N LYS A 351 -29.81 10.83 -25.13
CA LYS A 351 -31.09 11.45 -25.56
C LYS A 351 -31.97 10.48 -26.35
N ALA A 352 -31.36 9.53 -27.06
CA ALA A 352 -32.06 8.58 -27.92
C ALA A 352 -32.57 7.32 -27.16
N LEU A 353 -32.15 7.11 -25.91
CA LEU A 353 -32.62 5.99 -25.10
C LEU A 353 -34.12 6.17 -24.73
N LYS A 354 -34.94 5.17 -25.08
CA LYS A 354 -36.37 5.13 -24.73
C LYS A 354 -36.60 4.20 -23.54
N GLY A 355 -37.17 4.73 -22.45
CA GLY A 355 -37.47 3.99 -21.22
C GLY A 355 -37.18 4.84 -19.98
N ASP A 356 -37.70 4.42 -18.82
CA ASP A 356 -37.50 5.07 -17.51
C ASP A 356 -36.55 4.29 -16.60
N ARG A 357 -35.96 3.19 -17.10
CA ARG A 357 -35.32 2.14 -16.30
C ARG A 357 -34.17 1.48 -17.05
N PHE A 358 -32.92 1.72 -16.65
CA PHE A 358 -31.75 1.10 -17.28
C PHE A 358 -30.73 0.60 -16.27
N THR A 359 -30.05 -0.49 -16.61
CA THR A 359 -28.96 -1.02 -15.77
C THR A 359 -27.67 -0.21 -15.98
N PRO A 360 -26.78 -0.07 -14.98
CA PRO A 360 -25.48 0.59 -15.17
C PRO A 360 -24.67 0.02 -16.35
N ARG A 361 -24.78 -1.31 -16.60
CA ARG A 361 -24.14 -1.97 -17.74
C ARG A 361 -24.70 -1.51 -19.09
N ALA A 362 -26.02 -1.37 -19.20
CA ALA A 362 -26.67 -0.92 -20.44
C ALA A 362 -26.31 0.54 -20.75
N ILE A 363 -26.25 1.37 -19.71
CA ILE A 363 -25.88 2.78 -19.80
C ILE A 363 -24.42 2.93 -20.23
N ASN A 364 -23.48 2.26 -19.55
CA ASN A 364 -22.07 2.33 -19.90
C ASN A 364 -21.80 1.88 -21.35
N ARG A 365 -22.54 0.88 -21.85
CA ARG A 365 -22.43 0.42 -23.25
C ARG A 365 -22.93 1.45 -24.28
N THR A 366 -23.87 2.30 -23.89
CA THR A 366 -24.54 3.25 -24.79
C THR A 366 -23.89 4.64 -24.74
N LEU A 367 -23.38 5.03 -23.58
CA LEU A 367 -22.89 6.38 -23.30
C LEU A 367 -21.47 6.67 -23.72
N PHE A 368 -20.59 5.66 -23.87
CA PHE A 368 -19.16 5.93 -23.88
C PHE A 368 -18.48 5.49 -25.18
N ILE A 369 -17.73 6.41 -25.79
CA ILE A 369 -16.94 6.21 -27.01
C ILE A 369 -15.50 5.82 -26.65
N ASN A 370 -14.82 5.08 -27.53
CA ASN A 370 -13.40 4.75 -27.36
C ASN A 370 -12.55 6.03 -27.30
N GLN A 371 -11.63 6.07 -26.33
CA GLN A 371 -10.72 7.18 -26.16
C GLN A 371 -9.58 7.17 -27.17
N TRP A 372 -9.11 8.36 -27.49
CA TRP A 372 -7.90 8.57 -28.27
C TRP A 372 -6.73 8.53 -27.30
N ASP A 373 -5.98 7.44 -27.30
CA ASP A 373 -4.74 7.28 -26.52
C ASP A 373 -3.78 8.49 -26.67
N ASP A 374 -3.80 9.18 -27.82
CA ASP A 374 -2.99 10.39 -28.07
C ASP A 374 -3.41 11.56 -27.16
N ALA A 375 -4.71 11.76 -26.97
CA ALA A 375 -5.21 12.78 -26.06
C ALA A 375 -4.78 12.48 -24.63
N VAL A 376 -4.90 11.22 -24.18
CA VAL A 376 -4.50 10.85 -22.81
C VAL A 376 -3.01 11.07 -22.58
N VAL A 377 -2.16 10.69 -23.53
CA VAL A 377 -0.72 10.87 -23.43
C VAL A 377 -0.35 12.36 -23.40
N GLU A 378 -1.00 13.19 -24.22
CA GLU A 378 -0.77 14.63 -24.23
C GLU A 378 -1.19 15.30 -22.91
N ARG A 379 -2.35 14.94 -22.36
CA ARG A 379 -2.79 15.40 -21.03
C ARG A 379 -1.86 14.93 -19.92
N THR A 380 -1.32 13.72 -20.05
CA THR A 380 -0.33 13.18 -19.13
C THR A 380 0.96 14.01 -19.19
N ARG A 381 1.40 14.42 -20.38
CA ARG A 381 2.54 15.32 -20.58
C ARG A 381 2.32 16.69 -19.93
N GLU A 382 1.18 17.33 -20.22
CA GLU A 382 0.81 18.63 -19.64
C GLU A 382 0.80 18.58 -18.10
N ALA A 383 0.16 17.55 -17.53
CA ALA A 383 0.14 17.34 -16.08
C ALA A 383 1.53 17.06 -15.51
N TRP A 384 2.37 16.31 -16.24
CA TRP A 384 3.74 16.00 -15.82
C TRP A 384 4.64 17.25 -15.77
N GLU A 385 4.51 18.14 -16.76
CA GLU A 385 5.27 19.40 -16.83
C GLU A 385 4.85 20.39 -15.73
N ASP A 386 3.57 20.36 -15.34
CA ASP A 386 2.98 21.15 -14.25
C ASP A 386 3.36 20.64 -12.84
N LEU A 387 3.99 19.45 -12.74
CA LEU A 387 4.52 18.94 -11.48
C LEU A 387 5.93 19.48 -11.20
N GLY A 388 6.25 19.71 -9.92
CA GLY A 388 7.59 20.06 -9.44
C GLY A 388 8.64 18.96 -9.66
N GLU A 389 9.84 19.11 -9.10
CA GLU A 389 10.99 18.22 -9.41
C GLU A 389 10.75 16.74 -9.07
N LEU A 390 9.92 16.44 -8.07
CA LEU A 390 9.59 15.07 -7.68
C LEU A 390 8.42 14.53 -8.50
N ARG A 391 8.73 14.07 -9.72
CA ARG A 391 7.74 13.51 -10.65
C ARG A 391 7.77 12.00 -10.64
N ARG A 392 6.67 11.39 -10.17
CA ARG A 392 6.40 9.95 -10.29
C ARG A 392 4.93 9.75 -10.61
N GLY A 393 4.65 8.92 -11.60
CA GLY A 393 3.30 8.69 -12.09
C GLY A 393 2.95 7.21 -12.22
N ILE A 394 1.66 6.91 -12.09
CA ILE A 394 1.10 5.60 -12.42
C ILE A 394 -0.06 5.80 -13.39
N VAL A 395 -0.06 5.05 -14.48
CA VAL A 395 -1.20 4.94 -15.41
C VAL A 395 -1.83 3.57 -15.22
N PHE A 396 -3.06 3.52 -14.72
CA PHE A 396 -3.82 2.28 -14.57
C PHE A 396 -4.51 1.94 -15.89
N CYS A 397 -3.99 0.94 -16.60
CA CYS A 397 -4.46 0.52 -17.92
C CYS A 397 -5.39 -0.69 -17.84
N GLY A 398 -6.23 -0.88 -18.86
CA GLY A 398 -7.19 -2.00 -18.92
C GLY A 398 -6.54 -3.34 -19.28
N THR A 399 -5.59 -3.34 -20.21
CA THR A 399 -4.89 -4.55 -20.68
C THR A 399 -3.39 -4.31 -20.81
N VAL A 400 -2.61 -5.38 -20.93
CA VAL A 400 -1.14 -5.30 -21.07
C VAL A 400 -0.73 -4.61 -22.37
N GLU A 401 -1.40 -4.94 -23.46
CA GLU A 401 -1.15 -4.34 -24.78
C GLU A 401 -1.43 -2.82 -24.74
N HIS A 402 -2.46 -2.41 -23.99
CA HIS A 402 -2.75 -0.99 -23.77
C HIS A 402 -1.66 -0.30 -22.95
N ALA A 403 -1.18 -0.95 -21.87
CA ALA A 403 -0.09 -0.42 -21.06
C ALA A 403 1.21 -0.26 -21.86
N GLU A 404 1.55 -1.23 -22.70
CA GLU A 404 2.70 -1.18 -23.62
C GLU A 404 2.58 -0.02 -24.61
N LYS A 405 1.40 0.13 -25.23
CA LYS A 405 1.13 1.21 -26.19
C LYS A 405 1.24 2.59 -25.55
N ILE A 406 0.67 2.79 -24.35
CA ILE A 406 0.76 4.06 -23.62
C ILE A 406 2.22 4.35 -23.23
N ALA A 407 2.94 3.36 -22.70
CA ALA A 407 4.36 3.53 -22.35
C ALA A 407 5.20 3.92 -23.58
N MET A 408 5.00 3.25 -24.72
CA MET A 408 5.68 3.58 -25.98
C MET A 408 5.41 5.02 -26.41
N ARG A 409 4.15 5.48 -26.34
CA ARG A 409 3.78 6.86 -26.72
C ARG A 409 4.37 7.91 -25.79
N ILE A 410 4.37 7.66 -24.47
CA ILE A 410 5.01 8.54 -23.49
C ILE A 410 6.51 8.67 -23.79
N ASN A 411 7.19 7.55 -24.03
CA ASN A 411 8.61 7.56 -24.38
C ASN A 411 8.88 8.27 -25.72
N ALA A 412 7.99 8.13 -26.70
CA ALA A 412 8.11 8.80 -28.00
C ALA A 412 7.99 10.32 -27.89
N LEU A 413 7.17 10.84 -26.98
CA LEU A 413 7.09 12.28 -26.67
C LEU A 413 8.28 12.77 -25.83
N GLY A 414 9.01 11.88 -25.16
CA GLY A 414 10.30 12.17 -24.52
C GLY A 414 10.25 12.97 -23.22
N PHE A 415 9.08 13.18 -22.61
CA PHE A 415 8.97 13.94 -21.36
C PHE A 415 9.32 13.14 -20.09
N THR A 416 9.29 11.80 -20.18
CA THR A 416 9.74 10.89 -19.12
C THR A 416 9.92 9.47 -19.65
N ASN A 417 10.71 8.68 -18.94
CA ASN A 417 10.76 7.23 -19.11
C ASN A 417 9.49 6.59 -18.55
N ALA A 418 8.78 5.82 -19.37
CA ALA A 418 7.62 5.03 -18.98
C ALA A 418 7.82 3.55 -19.32
N VAL A 419 7.35 2.65 -18.44
CA VAL A 419 7.39 1.21 -18.69
C VAL A 419 6.06 0.55 -18.31
N PRO A 420 5.63 -0.50 -19.04
CA PRO A 420 4.52 -1.34 -18.61
C PRO A 420 4.92 -2.23 -17.43
N ILE A 421 3.98 -2.52 -16.53
CA ILE A 421 4.16 -3.50 -15.45
C ILE A 421 2.87 -4.31 -15.26
N PHE A 422 2.99 -5.64 -15.34
CA PHE A 422 1.84 -6.55 -15.33
C PHE A 422 2.20 -7.91 -14.72
N SER A 423 1.17 -8.64 -14.25
CA SER A 423 1.36 -9.96 -13.61
C SER A 423 1.25 -11.07 -14.65
N ARG A 424 0.28 -10.92 -15.56
CA ARG A 424 0.04 -11.81 -16.70
C ARG A 424 -0.51 -10.98 -17.86
N SER A 425 -0.04 -11.25 -19.07
CA SER A 425 -0.58 -10.69 -20.31
C SER A 425 -1.78 -11.47 -20.81
N SER A 426 -2.51 -10.89 -21.77
CA SER A 426 -3.64 -11.53 -22.43
C SER A 426 -3.22 -12.76 -23.26
N SER A 427 -1.97 -12.79 -23.75
CA SER A 427 -1.34 -13.93 -24.42
C SER A 427 -0.92 -15.06 -23.46
N GLY A 428 -1.01 -14.84 -22.15
CA GLY A 428 -0.59 -15.79 -21.13
C GLY A 428 0.87 -15.64 -20.67
N ASP A 429 1.61 -14.67 -21.21
CA ASP A 429 2.97 -14.37 -20.78
C ASP A 429 2.97 -13.78 -19.37
N ILE A 430 3.94 -14.17 -18.56
CA ILE A 430 4.09 -13.71 -17.17
C ILE A 430 5.37 -12.88 -17.10
N MET A 431 5.27 -11.64 -16.63
CA MET A 431 6.47 -10.83 -16.38
C MET A 431 7.35 -11.54 -15.35
N GLY A 432 8.59 -11.81 -15.74
CA GLY A 432 9.55 -12.50 -14.88
C GLY A 432 9.79 -11.74 -13.58
N PRO A 433 9.96 -12.44 -12.43
CA PRO A 433 10.23 -11.79 -11.14
C PRO A 433 11.43 -10.82 -11.19
N ILE A 434 12.49 -11.18 -11.91
CA ILE A 434 13.69 -10.34 -12.08
C ILE A 434 13.34 -9.00 -12.71
N GLU A 435 12.65 -9.04 -13.84
CA GLU A 435 12.27 -7.84 -14.59
C GLU A 435 11.35 -6.96 -13.74
N ARG A 436 10.28 -7.54 -13.18
CA ARG A 436 9.33 -6.80 -12.34
C ARG A 436 10.02 -6.12 -11.15
N ASN A 437 10.88 -6.84 -10.44
CA ASN A 437 11.57 -6.32 -9.26
C ASN A 437 12.59 -5.24 -9.64
N ARG A 438 13.28 -5.39 -10.77
CA ARG A 438 14.14 -4.34 -11.32
C ARG A 438 13.36 -3.08 -11.67
N LEU A 439 12.23 -3.20 -12.39
CA LEU A 439 11.39 -2.06 -12.77
C LEU A 439 10.86 -1.31 -11.54
N LEU A 440 10.42 -2.02 -10.50
CA LEU A 440 9.99 -1.41 -9.24
C LEU A 440 11.17 -0.71 -8.51
N TRP A 441 12.38 -1.26 -8.59
CA TRP A 441 13.56 -0.64 -8.01
C TRP A 441 14.00 0.61 -8.78
N ASP A 442 13.96 0.56 -10.11
CA ASP A 442 14.23 1.69 -11.01
C ASP A 442 13.18 2.79 -10.83
N PHE A 443 11.91 2.45 -10.61
CA PHE A 443 10.85 3.40 -10.24
C PHE A 443 11.08 4.03 -8.87
N SER A 444 11.44 3.24 -7.86
CA SER A 444 11.72 3.73 -6.51
C SER A 444 12.93 4.66 -6.43
N SER A 445 13.92 4.47 -7.32
CA SER A 445 15.10 5.33 -7.43
C SER A 445 14.90 6.55 -8.33
N GLY A 446 13.77 6.64 -9.06
CA GLY A 446 13.46 7.73 -9.98
C GLY A 446 14.05 7.57 -11.39
N LYS A 447 14.67 6.42 -11.72
CA LYS A 447 15.11 6.11 -13.09
C LYS A 447 13.94 5.97 -14.07
N ILE A 448 12.82 5.46 -13.56
CA ILE A 448 11.54 5.38 -14.27
C ILE A 448 10.62 6.42 -13.66
N GLY A 449 10.03 7.27 -14.50
CA GLY A 449 9.10 8.29 -14.04
C GLY A 449 7.65 7.81 -14.02
N ILE A 450 7.24 6.97 -14.98
CA ILE A 450 5.85 6.47 -15.07
C ILE A 450 5.80 4.95 -15.17
N LEU A 451 4.95 4.32 -14.35
CA LEU A 451 4.56 2.91 -14.51
C LEU A 451 3.16 2.82 -15.15
N CYS A 452 3.05 2.09 -16.27
CA CYS A 452 1.77 1.74 -16.88
C CYS A 452 1.34 0.37 -16.36
N ALA A 453 0.44 0.35 -15.38
CA ALA A 453 0.14 -0.81 -14.55
C ALA A 453 -1.15 -1.54 -14.95
N VAL A 454 -1.07 -2.87 -14.98
CA VAL A 454 -2.22 -3.77 -15.17
C VAL A 454 -2.21 -4.81 -14.06
N ASP A 455 -3.18 -4.73 -13.15
CA ASP A 455 -3.44 -5.71 -12.07
C ASP A 455 -2.28 -6.10 -11.14
N VAL A 456 -1.12 -5.44 -11.22
CA VAL A 456 0.04 -5.67 -10.32
C VAL A 456 0.02 -4.75 -9.12
N LEU A 457 -0.44 -3.50 -9.28
CA LEU A 457 -0.35 -2.48 -8.22
C LEU A 457 -1.57 -2.45 -7.28
N ASN A 458 -2.36 -3.52 -7.31
CA ASN A 458 -3.44 -3.76 -6.36
C ASN A 458 -2.85 -4.19 -4.99
N GLU A 459 -3.69 -4.57 -4.02
CA GLU A 459 -3.28 -4.84 -2.62
C GLU A 459 -1.96 -5.64 -2.52
N GLY A 460 -0.99 -5.17 -1.71
CA GLY A 460 0.23 -5.91 -1.40
C GLY A 460 1.54 -5.45 -2.04
N VAL A 461 1.51 -4.68 -3.13
CA VAL A 461 2.74 -4.10 -3.72
C VAL A 461 3.04 -2.73 -3.08
N ASP A 462 4.25 -2.61 -2.50
CA ASP A 462 4.79 -1.36 -1.98
C ASP A 462 5.23 -0.47 -3.13
N VAL A 463 4.34 0.44 -3.52
CA VAL A 463 4.61 1.42 -4.57
C VAL A 463 5.00 2.73 -3.88
N PRO A 464 6.14 3.34 -4.26
CA PRO A 464 6.52 4.66 -3.79
C PRO A 464 5.40 5.68 -3.93
N ASP A 465 5.42 6.71 -3.08
CA ASP A 465 4.47 7.82 -3.20
C ASP A 465 4.61 8.49 -4.57
N VAL A 466 3.45 8.71 -5.21
CA VAL A 466 3.32 9.27 -6.56
C VAL A 466 2.63 10.62 -6.56
N ASN A 467 2.87 11.40 -7.60
CA ASN A 467 2.38 12.77 -7.78
C ASN A 467 1.44 12.88 -8.99
N LEU A 468 1.40 11.85 -9.84
CA LEU A 468 0.48 11.72 -10.96
C LEU A 468 -0.23 10.36 -10.91
N VAL A 469 -1.55 10.37 -10.99
CA VAL A 469 -2.35 9.15 -11.15
C VAL A 469 -3.25 9.29 -12.36
N VAL A 470 -3.16 8.37 -13.30
CA VAL A 470 -3.99 8.36 -14.51
C VAL A 470 -4.86 7.12 -14.50
N PHE A 471 -6.17 7.30 -14.52
CA PHE A 471 -7.14 6.20 -14.61
C PHE A 471 -7.63 6.05 -16.04
N GLN A 472 -7.27 4.94 -16.67
CA GLN A 472 -7.65 4.55 -18.05
C GLN A 472 -8.54 3.29 -18.06
N ARG A 473 -9.00 2.84 -16.89
CA ARG A 473 -9.89 1.68 -16.75
C ARG A 473 -10.87 1.81 -15.59
N VAL A 474 -12.05 1.21 -15.75
CA VAL A 474 -13.04 1.13 -14.67
C VAL A 474 -12.51 0.25 -13.55
N THR A 475 -12.48 0.79 -12.33
CA THR A 475 -12.25 0.02 -11.11
C THR A 475 -13.61 -0.24 -10.46
N HIS A 476 -14.15 -1.45 -10.60
CA HIS A 476 -15.50 -1.78 -10.10
C HIS A 476 -15.63 -1.76 -8.57
N SER A 477 -14.52 -1.75 -7.84
CA SER A 477 -14.50 -1.65 -6.38
C SER A 477 -14.11 -0.25 -5.93
N ARG A 478 -15.04 0.45 -5.24
CA ARG A 478 -14.78 1.75 -4.58
C ARG A 478 -13.59 1.66 -3.63
N ARG A 479 -13.43 0.53 -2.93
CA ARG A 479 -12.31 0.29 -2.02
C ARG A 479 -10.96 0.31 -2.75
N ILE A 480 -10.84 -0.45 -3.85
CA ILE A 480 -9.59 -0.50 -4.64
C ILE A 480 -9.27 0.89 -5.21
N PHE A 481 -10.28 1.62 -5.67
CA PHE A 481 -10.08 2.99 -6.11
C PHE A 481 -9.53 3.89 -4.99
N VAL A 482 -10.17 3.92 -3.82
CA VAL A 482 -9.72 4.75 -2.69
C VAL A 482 -8.32 4.35 -2.24
N GLN A 483 -7.99 3.06 -2.31
CA GLN A 483 -6.64 2.58 -2.05
C GLN A 483 -5.63 3.11 -3.08
N GLN A 484 -5.94 3.04 -4.38
CA GLN A 484 -5.09 3.54 -5.46
C GLN A 484 -4.90 5.06 -5.38
N LEU A 485 -6.00 5.82 -5.22
CA LEU A 485 -5.96 7.27 -5.01
C LEU A 485 -5.16 7.62 -3.74
N GLY A 486 -5.36 6.87 -2.66
CA GLY A 486 -4.67 7.04 -1.39
C GLY A 486 -3.14 6.91 -1.47
N ARG A 487 -2.59 6.22 -2.49
CA ARG A 487 -1.14 6.19 -2.76
C ARG A 487 -0.64 7.55 -3.25
N GLY A 488 -1.46 8.24 -4.04
CA GLY A 488 -1.22 9.61 -4.49
C GLY A 488 -1.50 10.66 -3.40
N LEU A 489 -2.29 10.36 -2.38
CA LEU A 489 -2.66 11.34 -1.35
C LEU A 489 -1.71 11.40 -0.15
N ARG A 490 -0.72 10.51 -0.07
CA ARG A 490 0.30 10.57 0.99
C ARG A 490 1.16 11.83 0.83
N LEU A 491 1.35 12.55 1.94
CA LEU A 491 2.31 13.65 2.03
C LEU A 491 3.74 13.11 1.92
N ALA A 492 4.56 13.80 1.15
CA ALA A 492 5.99 13.53 1.02
C ALA A 492 6.75 14.87 1.00
N PRO A 493 8.00 14.92 1.50
CA PRO A 493 8.82 16.13 1.38
C PRO A 493 8.94 16.59 -0.09
N GLY A 494 8.70 17.87 -0.35
CA GLY A 494 8.74 18.45 -1.70
C GLY A 494 7.53 18.12 -2.58
N LYS A 495 6.48 17.48 -2.04
CA LYS A 495 5.23 17.23 -2.76
C LYS A 495 4.17 18.27 -2.41
N GLU A 496 3.80 19.06 -3.40
CA GLU A 496 2.78 20.11 -3.27
C GLU A 496 1.36 19.55 -3.44
N ARG A 497 1.16 18.71 -4.45
CA ARG A 497 -0.12 18.09 -4.79
C ARG A 497 0.06 16.77 -5.51
N VAL A 498 -1.03 16.02 -5.64
CA VAL A 498 -1.21 14.96 -6.62
C VAL A 498 -2.15 15.44 -7.71
N VAL A 499 -1.78 15.23 -8.96
CA VAL A 499 -2.66 15.42 -10.11
C VAL A 499 -3.28 14.07 -10.46
N VAL A 500 -4.60 14.04 -10.59
CA VAL A 500 -5.36 12.85 -10.97
C VAL A 500 -6.05 13.11 -12.29
N LEU A 501 -5.71 12.35 -13.31
CA LEU A 501 -6.36 12.40 -14.62
C LEU A 501 -7.28 11.19 -14.73
N ASP A 502 -8.58 11.44 -14.72
CA ASP A 502 -9.59 10.40 -14.76
C ASP A 502 -10.30 10.40 -16.09
N PHE A 503 -9.92 9.43 -16.90
CA PHE A 503 -10.48 9.18 -18.21
C PHE A 503 -11.55 8.08 -18.15
N VAL A 504 -11.97 7.66 -16.95
CA VAL A 504 -12.87 6.52 -16.82
C VAL A 504 -14.32 6.93 -17.09
N SER A 505 -14.85 6.29 -18.10
CA SER A 505 -16.24 6.35 -18.52
C SER A 505 -17.13 5.38 -17.75
N ASP A 506 -17.51 5.76 -16.53
CA ASP A 506 -18.44 4.97 -15.73
C ASP A 506 -19.33 5.88 -14.86
N VAL A 507 -20.63 5.59 -14.83
CA VAL A 507 -21.59 6.35 -14.01
C VAL A 507 -21.18 6.44 -12.53
N ARG A 508 -20.83 5.31 -11.93
CA ARG A 508 -20.50 5.23 -10.49
C ARG A 508 -19.23 6.02 -10.22
N ARG A 509 -18.34 6.09 -11.21
CA ARG A 509 -17.14 6.90 -11.16
C ARG A 509 -17.45 8.39 -11.10
N PHE A 510 -18.35 8.88 -11.96
CA PHE A 510 -18.83 10.25 -11.92
C PHE A 510 -19.55 10.56 -10.60
N ALA A 511 -20.35 9.64 -10.08
CA ALA A 511 -21.00 9.75 -8.77
C ALA A 511 -19.97 9.99 -7.65
N ALA A 512 -18.94 9.15 -7.60
CA ALA A 512 -17.88 9.28 -6.60
C ALA A 512 -17.13 10.61 -6.70
N GLY A 513 -16.88 11.11 -7.92
CA GLY A 513 -16.22 12.40 -8.14
C GLY A 513 -17.08 13.59 -7.71
N LEU A 514 -18.37 13.58 -8.04
CA LEU A 514 -19.33 14.61 -7.64
C LEU A 514 -19.57 14.65 -6.14
N ASP A 515 -19.66 13.50 -5.50
CA ASP A 515 -19.77 13.41 -4.05
C ASP A 515 -18.55 13.99 -3.36
N LEU A 516 -17.35 13.68 -3.87
CA LEU A 516 -16.12 14.24 -3.34
C LEU A 516 -16.05 15.76 -3.56
N GLN A 517 -16.54 16.27 -4.70
CA GLN A 517 -16.58 17.70 -4.98
C GLN A 517 -17.52 18.42 -4.01
N ARG A 518 -18.77 17.97 -3.88
CA ARG A 518 -19.75 18.54 -2.93
C ARG A 518 -19.20 18.53 -1.50
N ALA A 519 -18.65 17.40 -1.09
CA ALA A 519 -18.09 17.23 0.24
C ALA A 519 -16.84 18.09 0.48
N LEU A 520 -16.14 18.59 -0.56
CA LEU A 520 -15.08 19.59 -0.41
C LEU A 520 -15.67 21.02 -0.33
N ASP A 521 -16.67 21.32 -1.17
CA ASP A 521 -17.29 22.65 -1.30
C ASP A 521 -18.14 23.09 -0.10
N GLU A 522 -18.77 22.17 0.63
CA GLU A 522 -19.64 22.44 1.80
C GLU A 522 -18.94 23.15 3.00
N GLY A 523 -17.70 23.62 2.83
CA GLY A 523 -16.93 24.42 3.79
C GLY A 523 -16.36 25.72 3.21
N GLY A 524 -16.70 26.09 1.97
CA GLY A 524 -16.27 27.34 1.32
C GLY A 524 -17.05 28.57 1.79
N PRO A 525 -16.50 29.79 1.65
CA PRO A 525 -17.21 31.02 2.03
C PRO A 525 -18.50 31.18 1.23
N ARG A 526 -19.55 31.69 1.89
CA ARG A 526 -20.86 31.98 1.28
C ARG A 526 -20.70 32.92 0.06
N PRO A 527 -21.59 32.83 -0.95
CA PRO A 527 -21.51 33.67 -2.14
C PRO A 527 -21.49 35.18 -1.76
N GLY A 528 -20.43 35.89 -2.14
CA GLY A 528 -20.36 37.37 -2.01
C GLY A 528 -19.06 37.99 -1.50
N SER A 529 -18.04 37.23 -1.08
CA SER A 529 -16.75 37.79 -0.63
C SER A 529 -15.62 37.44 -1.59
N PRO A 530 -14.98 38.41 -2.30
CA PRO A 530 -13.82 38.12 -3.12
C PRO A 530 -12.57 38.05 -2.25
N VAL A 531 -11.92 36.88 -2.22
CA VAL A 531 -10.53 36.72 -1.81
C VAL A 531 -9.84 35.83 -2.85
N ARG A 532 -8.72 36.32 -3.41
CA ARG A 532 -7.89 35.60 -4.39
C ARG A 532 -6.90 34.66 -3.71
N LEU A 533 -6.79 33.47 -4.30
CA LEU A 533 -5.70 32.49 -4.32
C LEU A 533 -5.36 31.76 -3.01
N ASN A 534 -6.10 30.68 -2.79
CA ASN A 534 -5.57 29.42 -2.28
C ASN A 534 -6.38 28.35 -3.01
N LEU A 535 -5.79 27.40 -3.74
CA LEU A 535 -6.56 26.30 -4.32
C LEU A 535 -6.42 25.08 -3.39
N PRO A 536 -7.24 24.97 -2.33
CA PRO A 536 -7.42 23.69 -1.66
C PRO A 536 -7.96 22.70 -2.70
N SER A 537 -7.65 21.42 -2.50
CA SER A 537 -8.09 20.27 -3.30
C SER A 537 -9.29 20.54 -4.22
N ARG A 538 -9.10 20.41 -5.54
CA ARG A 538 -10.09 20.78 -6.55
C ARG A 538 -10.49 19.56 -7.37
N ILE A 539 -11.78 19.47 -7.69
CA ILE A 539 -12.32 18.54 -8.69
C ILE A 539 -12.89 19.34 -9.84
N SER A 540 -12.45 19.03 -11.06
CA SER A 540 -12.89 19.69 -12.30
C SER A 540 -13.41 18.65 -13.29
N PHE A 541 -14.55 18.93 -13.91
CA PHE A 541 -15.08 18.19 -15.04
C PHE A 541 -14.67 18.95 -16.30
N LEU A 542 -14.05 18.25 -17.26
CA LEU A 542 -13.45 18.87 -18.44
C LEU A 542 -13.95 18.18 -19.71
N ARG A 543 -14.32 19.00 -20.70
CA ARG A 543 -14.59 18.60 -22.08
C ARG A 543 -13.74 19.47 -22.99
N ALA A 544 -12.91 18.88 -23.84
CA ALA A 544 -11.96 19.57 -24.71
C ALA A 544 -11.09 20.63 -23.98
N ASN A 545 -10.68 20.35 -22.72
CA ASN A 545 -9.98 21.26 -21.81
C ASN A 545 -10.76 22.46 -21.25
N GLU A 546 -12.04 22.57 -21.55
CA GLU A 546 -12.89 23.61 -20.98
C GLU A 546 -13.71 23.03 -19.82
N PRO A 547 -13.99 23.82 -18.75
CA PRO A 547 -14.86 23.40 -17.68
C PRO A 547 -16.23 22.95 -18.21
N ASP A 548 -16.57 21.68 -18.04
CA ASP A 548 -17.84 21.08 -18.45
C ASP A 548 -18.87 21.20 -17.32
N MET A 549 -19.30 22.44 -17.05
CA MET A 549 -20.27 22.73 -16.00
C MET A 549 -21.64 22.13 -16.29
N ASP A 550 -22.01 22.03 -17.56
CA ASP A 550 -23.28 21.48 -18.01
C ASP A 550 -23.31 19.96 -17.84
N GLY A 551 -22.25 19.25 -18.27
CA GLY A 551 -22.06 17.83 -18.01
C GLY A 551 -22.01 17.52 -16.52
N ALA A 552 -21.29 18.33 -15.73
CA ALA A 552 -21.25 18.18 -14.28
C ALA A 552 -22.61 18.42 -13.61
N SER A 553 -23.39 19.41 -14.08
CA SER A 553 -24.72 19.71 -13.53
C SER A 553 -25.72 18.61 -13.86
N PHE A 554 -25.71 18.12 -15.11
CA PHE A 554 -26.54 17.00 -15.53
C PHE A 554 -26.21 15.73 -14.74
N LEU A 555 -24.93 15.38 -14.63
CA LEU A 555 -24.49 14.24 -13.82
C LEU A 555 -24.90 14.42 -12.35
N ARG A 556 -24.89 15.63 -11.79
CA ARG A 556 -25.34 15.92 -10.42
C ARG A 556 -26.83 15.71 -10.21
N GLU A 557 -27.65 16.14 -11.15
CA GLU A 557 -29.09 15.92 -11.13
C GLU A 557 -29.40 14.43 -11.27
N TRP A 558 -28.76 13.78 -12.24
CA TRP A 558 -28.92 12.36 -12.51
C TRP A 558 -28.45 11.43 -11.39
N LEU A 559 -27.30 11.72 -10.76
CA LEU A 559 -26.72 10.90 -9.70
C LEU A 559 -27.31 11.20 -8.31
N GLY A 560 -27.96 12.35 -8.15
CA GLY A 560 -28.77 12.66 -6.96
C GLY A 560 -29.84 11.60 -6.73
N ASP A 561 -30.51 11.18 -7.81
CA ASP A 561 -31.53 10.11 -7.80
C ASP A 561 -30.93 8.73 -7.48
N ILE A 562 -29.64 8.49 -7.77
CA ILE A 562 -28.97 7.21 -7.52
C ILE A 562 -28.58 7.04 -6.04
N LYS A 563 -28.19 8.14 -5.39
CA LYS A 563 -27.72 8.12 -3.99
C LYS A 563 -28.86 7.79 -3.02
N GLU A 564 -30.07 8.27 -3.29
CA GLU A 564 -31.29 7.89 -2.56
C GLU A 564 -31.66 6.40 -2.73
N ILE A 565 -31.20 5.76 -3.80
CA ILE A 565 -31.45 4.33 -4.08
C ILE A 565 -30.37 3.43 -3.46
N GLU A 566 -29.10 3.86 -3.43
CA GLU A 566 -28.00 3.11 -2.80
C GLU A 566 -28.13 3.02 -1.26
N ASP A 567 -28.71 4.03 -0.60
CA ASP A 567 -28.92 4.04 0.86
C ASP A 567 -30.07 3.09 1.32
N VAL A 568 -30.90 2.60 0.40
CA VAL A 568 -32.08 1.75 0.71
C VAL A 568 -31.77 0.24 0.63
N GLY A 569 -30.57 -0.16 0.23
CA GLY A 569 -30.13 -1.56 0.27
C GLY A 569 -30.85 -2.51 -0.70
N GLU A 570 -31.60 -1.99 -1.67
CA GLU A 570 -32.17 -2.82 -2.74
C GLU A 570 -31.19 -3.03 -3.90
N ASP A 571 -31.21 -4.24 -4.42
CA ASP A 571 -30.42 -4.76 -5.53
C ASP A 571 -30.36 -3.75 -6.71
N VAL A 572 -29.18 -3.16 -6.97
CA VAL A 572 -28.92 -2.05 -7.92
C VAL A 572 -29.05 -2.51 -9.38
N SER A 573 -30.21 -3.02 -9.72
CA SER A 573 -30.52 -3.66 -11.00
C SER A 573 -31.10 -2.66 -12.00
N VAL A 574 -31.65 -1.51 -11.57
CA VAL A 574 -32.34 -0.57 -12.47
C VAL A 574 -32.29 0.88 -11.95
N LEU A 575 -31.76 1.80 -12.76
CA LEU A 575 -31.70 3.25 -12.50
C LEU A 575 -32.85 3.99 -13.21
N ARG A 576 -33.48 4.97 -12.53
CA ARG A 576 -34.48 5.87 -13.12
C ARG A 576 -33.85 7.13 -13.73
N PHE A 577 -34.49 7.69 -14.76
CA PHE A 577 -33.97 8.82 -15.53
C PHE A 577 -34.79 10.11 -15.27
N PRO A 578 -34.14 11.29 -15.17
CA PRO A 578 -34.82 12.57 -15.25
C PRO A 578 -35.34 12.82 -16.68
N PRO A 579 -36.33 13.72 -16.85
CA PRO A 579 -36.88 14.04 -18.17
C PRO A 579 -35.80 14.48 -19.17
N VAL A 580 -35.90 13.99 -20.41
CA VAL A 580 -34.93 14.20 -21.52
C VAL A 580 -34.71 15.68 -21.88
N GLU A 581 -35.59 16.55 -21.39
CA GLU A 581 -35.63 18.00 -21.65
C GLU A 581 -34.49 18.78 -20.96
N ASN A 582 -33.83 18.23 -19.93
CA ASN A 582 -32.75 18.89 -19.16
C ASN A 582 -31.32 18.58 -19.64
N LEU A 583 -31.14 17.91 -20.78
CA LEU A 583 -29.82 17.46 -21.24
C LEU A 583 -29.02 18.57 -21.97
N PRO A 584 -27.70 18.72 -21.71
CA PRO A 584 -26.85 19.73 -22.34
C PRO A 584 -26.97 19.73 -23.87
N THR A 585 -27.04 20.91 -24.49
CA THR A 585 -26.94 21.06 -25.95
C THR A 585 -25.47 21.01 -26.37
N SER A 586 -25.21 20.29 -27.46
CA SER A 586 -23.92 19.82 -28.00
C SER A 586 -22.74 20.79 -27.89
#